data_AF-A0A358SRA2-F1
#
_entry.id   AF-A0A358SRA2-F1
#
_cell.length_a   1.000
_cell.length_b   1.000
_cell.length_c   1.000
_cell.angle_alpha   90.00
_cell.angle_beta   90.00
_cell.angle_gamma   90.00
#
_symmetry.space_group_name_H-M   'P 1'
#
loop_
_entity.id
_entity.type
_entity.pdbx_description
1 polymer ?
#
loop_
_entity_poly.entity_id
_entity_poly.type
_entity_poly.pdbx_seq_one_letter_code
_entity_poly.pdbx_strand_id
1 'polypeptide(L)'
;EHAGMQALVRALNTVYRHEPAMWEQDFDWTGFRWIDPNDADHSVLSFLRFPAAGGRPVACVANLTPVPRPDYRIGLPRPGRWAEILNSDSAEFGGSDLLAGSVTAAEPGWNDLDYSATLTLPPLAVVWLAHEPDADPAVADPGSSAAPGS
;
A
#
# COMPACT_ATOMS: atom_id res chain seq x y z
N GLU A 1 -22.20 -14.74 2.13
CA GLU A 1 -20.85 -15.15 2.61
C GLU A 1 -19.96 -15.71 1.51
N HIS A 2 -20.37 -16.73 0.73
CA HIS A 2 -19.49 -17.32 -0.29
C HIS A 2 -19.13 -16.38 -1.46
N ALA A 3 -20.04 -15.47 -1.86
CA ALA A 3 -19.79 -14.54 -2.96
C ALA A 3 -18.70 -13.50 -2.63
N GLY A 4 -18.67 -12.98 -1.40
CA GLY A 4 -17.65 -12.03 -0.95
C GLY A 4 -16.25 -12.64 -0.92
N MET A 5 -16.13 -13.87 -0.41
CA MET A 5 -14.87 -14.62 -0.46
C MET A 5 -14.40 -14.89 -1.91
N GLN A 6 -15.31 -15.27 -2.80
CA GLN A 6 -14.98 -15.47 -4.21
C GLN A 6 -14.54 -14.17 -4.90
N ALA A 7 -15.17 -13.04 -4.57
CA ALA A 7 -14.77 -11.73 -5.05
C ALA A 7 -13.37 -11.34 -4.52
N LEU A 8 -13.09 -11.56 -3.23
CA LEU A 8 -11.79 -11.31 -2.63
C LEU A 8 -10.69 -12.14 -3.29
N VAL A 9 -10.91 -13.44 -3.49
CA VAL A 9 -9.94 -14.32 -4.16
C VAL A 9 -9.71 -13.87 -5.61
N ARG A 10 -10.75 -13.40 -6.31
CA ARG A 10 -10.61 -12.85 -7.66
C ARG A 10 -9.80 -11.55 -7.68
N ALA A 11 -10.09 -10.63 -6.75
CA ALA A 11 -9.37 -9.36 -6.61
C ALA A 11 -7.90 -9.62 -6.27
N LEU A 12 -7.63 -10.47 -5.28
CA LEU A 12 -6.29 -10.90 -4.90
C LEU A 12 -5.50 -11.45 -6.09
N ASN A 13 -6.07 -12.39 -6.85
CA ASN A 13 -5.40 -12.95 -8.02
C ASN A 13 -5.15 -11.90 -9.12
N THR A 14 -6.06 -10.92 -9.25
CA THR A 14 -5.90 -9.82 -10.20
C THR A 14 -4.74 -8.93 -9.79
N VAL A 15 -4.71 -8.48 -8.54
CA VAL A 15 -3.66 -7.63 -7.99
C VAL A 15 -2.31 -8.33 -8.04
N TYR A 16 -2.24 -9.59 -7.59
CA TYR A 16 -1.01 -10.39 -7.62
C TYR A 16 -0.38 -10.45 -9.02
N ARG A 17 -1.19 -10.61 -10.07
CA ARG A 17 -0.69 -10.65 -11.45
C ARG A 17 -0.22 -9.29 -11.99
N HIS A 18 -0.79 -8.18 -11.50
CA HIS A 18 -0.48 -6.84 -11.98
C HIS A 18 0.61 -6.13 -11.18
N GLU A 19 0.97 -6.62 -10.00
CA GLU A 19 2.00 -6.05 -9.13
C GLU A 19 3.26 -6.92 -9.12
N PRO A 20 4.31 -6.59 -9.90
CA PRO A 20 5.51 -7.42 -10.00
C PRO A 20 6.25 -7.60 -8.67
N ALA A 21 6.11 -6.65 -7.74
CA ALA A 21 6.66 -6.74 -6.39
C ALA A 21 6.19 -7.99 -5.62
N MET A 22 5.02 -8.52 -5.99
CA MET A 22 4.42 -9.67 -5.33
C MET A 22 4.99 -11.01 -5.79
N TRP A 23 5.83 -11.06 -6.84
CA TRP A 23 6.35 -12.32 -7.38
C TRP A 23 7.75 -12.28 -8.03
N GLU A 24 8.24 -11.14 -8.55
CA GLU A 24 9.51 -11.09 -9.30
C GLU A 24 10.76 -11.46 -8.48
N GLN A 25 10.73 -11.17 -7.18
CA GLN A 25 11.88 -11.27 -6.28
C GLN A 25 11.64 -12.25 -5.13
N ASP A 26 10.74 -13.23 -5.29
CA ASP A 26 10.37 -14.18 -4.21
C ASP A 26 11.55 -15.01 -3.66
N PHE A 27 12.62 -15.18 -4.45
CA PHE A 27 13.81 -15.93 -4.08
C PHE A 27 15.04 -15.06 -3.81
N ASP A 28 14.87 -13.73 -3.75
CA ASP A 28 15.93 -12.77 -3.48
C ASP A 28 15.64 -12.02 -2.15
N TRP A 29 16.66 -11.86 -1.31
CA TRP A 29 16.55 -11.15 -0.04
C TRP A 29 16.20 -9.66 -0.23
N THR A 30 16.50 -9.09 -1.41
CA THR A 30 16.15 -7.71 -1.77
C THR A 30 14.66 -7.52 -2.08
N GLY A 31 13.91 -8.60 -2.33
CA GLY A 31 12.48 -8.57 -2.62
C GLY A 31 11.58 -8.34 -1.40
N PHE A 32 12.12 -8.41 -0.19
CA PHE A 32 11.35 -8.37 1.06
C PHE A 32 12.06 -7.55 2.14
N ARG A 33 11.30 -6.76 2.90
CA ARG A 33 11.80 -6.11 4.12
C ARG A 33 10.71 -6.02 5.17
N TRP A 34 11.01 -6.36 6.42
CA TRP A 34 10.09 -6.09 7.53
C TRP A 34 9.92 -4.58 7.76
N ILE A 35 8.69 -4.12 7.98
CA ILE A 35 8.41 -2.77 8.49
C ILE A 35 8.44 -2.84 10.01
N ASP A 36 7.62 -3.69 10.60
CA ASP A 36 7.65 -3.99 12.03
C ASP A 36 7.64 -5.50 12.26
N PRO A 37 8.79 -6.11 12.62
CA PRO A 37 8.84 -7.53 12.91
C PRO A 37 8.34 -7.88 14.33
N ASN A 38 8.15 -6.88 15.21
CA ASN A 38 7.99 -7.10 16.65
C ASN A 38 6.64 -6.62 17.20
N ASP A 39 5.68 -6.25 16.35
CA ASP A 39 4.36 -5.81 16.82
C ASP A 39 3.41 -6.98 17.19
N ALA A 40 3.98 -7.97 17.89
CA ALA A 40 3.28 -9.16 18.38
C ALA A 40 2.22 -8.79 19.44
N ASP A 41 2.50 -7.78 20.26
CA ASP A 41 1.58 -7.28 21.30
C ASP A 41 0.26 -6.78 20.70
N HIS A 42 0.31 -6.22 19.49
CA HIS A 42 -0.86 -5.80 18.74
C HIS A 42 -1.32 -6.82 17.70
N SER A 43 -0.58 -7.92 17.53
CA SER A 43 -0.77 -8.92 16.48
C SER A 43 -0.94 -8.28 15.10
N VAL A 44 -0.11 -7.26 14.84
CA VAL A 44 0.00 -6.62 13.53
C VAL A 44 1.27 -7.13 12.86
N LEU A 45 1.15 -7.49 11.59
CA LEU A 45 2.26 -7.93 10.77
C LEU A 45 2.40 -6.97 9.59
N SER A 46 3.58 -6.37 9.42
CA SER A 46 3.81 -5.38 8.38
C SER A 46 5.15 -5.56 7.67
N PHE A 47 5.14 -5.60 6.34
CA PHE A 47 6.32 -5.78 5.51
C PHE A 47 6.20 -5.09 4.15
N LEU A 48 7.34 -4.88 3.51
CA LEU A 48 7.50 -4.36 2.17
C LEU A 48 7.85 -5.48 1.21
N ARG A 49 7.31 -5.38 0.01
CA ARG A 49 7.62 -6.19 -1.16
C ARG A 49 8.21 -5.29 -2.22
N PHE A 50 9.31 -5.71 -2.83
CA PHE A 50 10.00 -4.96 -3.86
C PHE A 50 10.00 -5.72 -5.19
N PRO A 51 9.76 -5.04 -6.32
CA PRO A 51 9.93 -5.61 -7.64
C PRO A 51 11.41 -5.62 -8.03
N ALA A 52 11.71 -6.23 -9.17
CA ALA A 52 12.95 -5.93 -9.86
C ALA A 52 12.97 -4.45 -10.30
N ALA A 53 14.10 -4.01 -10.86
CA ALA A 53 14.27 -2.62 -11.29
C ALA A 53 13.11 -2.13 -12.18
N GLY A 54 12.53 -0.97 -11.84
CA GLY A 54 11.48 -0.33 -12.64
C GLY A 54 10.04 -0.50 -12.14
N GLY A 55 9.79 -1.33 -11.12
CA GLY A 55 8.46 -1.42 -10.48
C GLY A 55 8.28 -0.54 -9.24
N ARG A 56 7.05 -0.53 -8.71
CA ARG A 56 6.70 0.13 -7.45
C ARG A 56 6.73 -0.85 -6.26
N PRO A 57 7.24 -0.44 -5.09
CA PRO A 57 7.13 -1.25 -3.88
C PRO A 57 5.68 -1.33 -3.39
N VAL A 58 5.37 -2.43 -2.71
CA VAL A 58 4.08 -2.67 -2.06
C VAL A 58 4.29 -2.86 -0.56
N ALA A 59 3.58 -2.10 0.25
CA ALA A 59 3.49 -2.30 1.70
C ALA A 59 2.29 -3.18 2.02
N CYS A 60 2.54 -4.26 2.74
CA CYS A 60 1.53 -5.22 3.19
C CYS A 60 1.37 -5.07 4.71
N VAL A 61 0.15 -4.83 5.18
CA VAL A 61 -0.15 -4.69 6.60
C VAL A 61 -1.35 -5.55 6.95
N ALA A 62 -1.22 -6.38 7.98
CA ALA A 62 -2.25 -7.30 8.44
C ALA A 62 -2.54 -7.05 9.92
N ASN A 63 -3.79 -6.74 10.25
CA ASN A 63 -4.28 -6.72 11.63
C ASN A 63 -4.97 -8.05 11.92
N LEU A 64 -4.36 -8.89 12.76
CA LEU A 64 -4.84 -10.23 13.06
C LEU A 64 -5.74 -10.27 14.30
N THR A 65 -6.28 -9.12 14.71
CA THR A 65 -7.20 -8.98 15.84
C THR A 65 -8.54 -8.40 15.39
N PRO A 66 -9.65 -8.68 16.11
CA PRO A 66 -10.96 -8.09 15.81
C PRO A 66 -11.07 -6.61 16.24
N VAL A 67 -9.99 -6.01 16.75
CA VAL A 67 -9.98 -4.64 17.23
C VAL A 67 -9.40 -3.73 16.13
N PRO A 68 -10.17 -2.77 15.59
CA PRO A 68 -9.64 -1.81 14.64
C PRO A 68 -8.58 -0.92 15.31
N ARG A 69 -7.58 -0.48 14.55
CA ARG A 69 -6.49 0.36 15.03
C ARG A 69 -6.53 1.71 14.31
N PRO A 70 -7.22 2.73 14.86
CA PRO A 70 -7.15 4.08 14.33
C PRO A 70 -5.75 4.65 14.53
N ASP A 71 -5.37 5.60 13.68
CA ASP A 71 -4.11 6.34 13.77
C ASP A 71 -2.86 5.45 13.85
N TYR A 72 -2.91 4.25 13.29
CA TYR A 72 -1.80 3.31 13.27
C TYR A 72 -0.71 3.83 12.32
N ARG A 73 0.55 3.83 12.76
CA ARG A 73 1.67 4.38 11.99
C ARG A 73 2.55 3.26 11.43
N ILE A 74 2.87 3.36 10.15
CA ILE A 74 3.83 2.45 9.49
C ILE A 74 4.99 3.25 8.90
N GLY A 75 6.18 2.66 8.92
CA GLY A 75 7.34 3.17 8.18
C GLY A 75 7.24 2.82 6.69
N LEU A 76 7.66 3.73 5.83
CA LEU A 76 7.65 3.56 4.38
C LEU A 76 8.96 4.08 3.75
N PRO A 77 9.47 3.43 2.68
CA PRO A 77 10.77 3.75 2.10
C PRO A 77 10.74 4.95 1.14
N ARG A 78 9.55 5.43 0.76
CA ARG A 78 9.37 6.51 -0.22
C ARG A 78 8.29 7.49 0.26
N PRO A 79 8.47 8.80 0.04
CA PRO A 79 7.44 9.78 0.34
C PRO A 79 6.32 9.71 -0.70
N GLY A 80 5.26 10.49 -0.47
CA GLY A 80 4.17 10.67 -1.42
C GLY A 80 3.04 9.68 -1.24
N ARG A 81 2.24 9.49 -2.28
CA ARG A 81 0.99 8.73 -2.19
C ARG A 81 1.25 7.22 -2.29
N TRP A 82 0.57 6.48 -1.43
CA TRP A 82 0.50 5.03 -1.45
C TRP A 82 -0.96 4.63 -1.59
N ALA A 83 -1.32 4.10 -2.75
CA ALA A 83 -2.69 3.75 -3.07
C ALA A 83 -3.05 2.38 -2.52
N GLU A 84 -4.25 2.26 -1.96
CA GLU A 84 -4.85 0.98 -1.62
C GLU A 84 -5.12 0.20 -2.90
N ILE A 85 -4.43 -0.94 -3.05
CA ILE A 85 -4.60 -1.86 -4.17
C ILE A 85 -5.38 -3.12 -3.78
N LEU A 86 -5.44 -3.41 -2.48
CA LEU A 86 -6.25 -4.47 -1.91
C LEU A 86 -6.58 -4.15 -0.45
N ASN A 87 -7.84 -4.29 -0.07
CA ASN A 87 -8.28 -4.25 1.32
C ASN A 87 -9.31 -5.36 1.54
N SER A 88 -8.97 -6.36 2.34
CA SER A 88 -9.87 -7.48 2.59
C SER A 88 -11.11 -7.09 3.39
N ASP A 89 -11.12 -5.91 4.02
CA ASP A 89 -12.27 -5.32 4.71
C ASP A 89 -13.11 -4.40 3.82
N SER A 90 -12.82 -4.29 2.52
CA SER A 90 -13.65 -3.53 1.59
C SER A 90 -15.11 -3.99 1.62
N ALA A 91 -16.05 -3.05 1.51
CA ALA A 91 -17.48 -3.33 1.50
C ALA A 91 -17.88 -4.30 0.37
N GLU A 92 -17.12 -4.32 -0.74
CA GLU A 92 -17.35 -5.23 -1.87
C GLU A 92 -17.14 -6.71 -1.50
N PHE A 93 -16.33 -6.98 -0.47
CA PHE A 93 -16.09 -8.32 0.07
C PHE A 93 -16.95 -8.61 1.30
N GLY A 94 -17.73 -7.62 1.76
CA GLY A 94 -18.59 -7.70 2.94
C GLY A 94 -17.95 -7.23 4.24
N GLY A 95 -16.86 -6.45 4.17
CA GLY A 95 -16.22 -5.83 5.34
C GLY A 95 -16.77 -4.44 5.68
N SER A 96 -16.08 -3.74 6.58
CA SER A 96 -16.46 -2.43 7.14
C SER A 96 -15.89 -1.20 6.42
N ASP A 97 -15.01 -1.38 5.44
CA ASP A 97 -14.46 -0.36 4.55
C ASP A 97 -13.83 0.84 5.30
N LEU A 98 -12.97 0.53 6.28
CA LEU A 98 -12.42 1.53 7.21
C LEU A 98 -11.21 2.32 6.68
N LEU A 99 -10.70 1.98 5.49
CA LEU A 99 -9.54 2.65 4.90
C LEU A 99 -9.98 3.65 3.81
N ALA A 100 -9.27 4.77 3.71
CA ALA A 100 -9.64 5.87 2.81
C ALA A 100 -9.03 5.75 1.39
N GLY A 101 -8.80 4.53 0.89
CA GLY A 101 -8.31 4.26 -0.47
C GLY A 101 -6.85 4.65 -0.76
N SER A 102 -6.20 5.42 0.12
CA SER A 102 -4.77 5.71 0.05
C SER A 102 -4.25 6.35 1.33
N VAL A 103 -2.93 6.36 1.47
CA VAL A 103 -2.22 7.11 2.51
C VAL A 103 -1.13 7.97 1.89
N THR A 104 -0.70 9.00 2.62
CA THR A 104 0.44 9.83 2.22
C THR A 104 1.59 9.61 3.18
N ALA A 105 2.74 9.21 2.65
CA ALA A 105 3.98 9.04 3.39
C ALA A 105 4.75 10.37 3.44
N ALA A 106 5.16 10.78 4.63
CA ALA A 106 5.93 12.00 4.86
C ALA A 106 6.90 11.81 6.04
N GLU A 107 7.79 12.78 6.26
CA GLU A 107 8.61 12.83 7.47
C GLU A 107 7.75 13.13 8.71
N PRO A 108 8.15 12.69 9.92
CA PRO A 108 9.36 11.94 10.23
C PRO A 108 9.24 10.45 9.86
N GLY A 109 10.40 9.80 9.74
CA GLY A 109 10.50 8.36 9.58
C GLY A 109 9.96 7.54 10.76
N TRP A 110 9.77 6.24 10.54
CA TRP A 110 9.30 5.27 11.54
C TRP A 110 9.89 3.88 11.25
N ASN A 111 10.16 3.08 12.29
CA ASN A 111 10.74 1.73 12.17
C ASN A 111 11.94 1.63 11.19
N ASP A 112 12.95 2.49 11.40
CA ASP A 112 14.17 2.56 10.57
C ASP A 112 13.94 2.81 9.06
N LEU A 113 12.79 3.41 8.72
CA LEU A 113 12.46 3.90 7.39
C LEU A 113 12.34 5.43 7.42
N ASP A 114 12.72 6.09 6.34
CA ASP A 114 12.86 7.56 6.27
C ASP A 114 11.52 8.31 6.33
N TYR A 115 10.42 7.64 5.96
CA TYR A 115 9.08 8.22 5.93
C TYR A 115 8.10 7.38 6.74
N SER A 116 6.96 7.96 7.09
CA SER A 116 5.86 7.26 7.71
C SER A 116 4.50 7.72 7.18
N ALA A 117 3.52 6.83 7.27
CA ALA A 117 2.13 7.15 7.01
C ALA A 117 1.25 6.66 8.16
N THR A 118 0.15 7.36 8.38
CA THR A 118 -0.87 6.99 9.36
C THR A 118 -2.10 6.46 8.64
N LEU A 119 -2.64 5.34 9.12
CA LEU A 119 -3.83 4.70 8.59
C LEU A 119 -4.71 4.10 9.69
N THR A 120 -5.99 3.94 9.39
CA THR A 120 -6.88 3.10 10.16
C THR A 120 -6.71 1.66 9.68
N LEU A 121 -6.20 0.77 10.53
CA LEU A 121 -6.18 -0.66 10.22
C LEU A 121 -7.54 -1.28 10.56
N PRO A 122 -8.23 -1.89 9.58
CA PRO A 122 -9.49 -2.56 9.84
C PRO A 122 -9.29 -3.81 10.73
N PRO A 123 -10.36 -4.30 11.38
CA PRO A 123 -10.29 -5.52 12.19
C PRO A 123 -10.15 -6.75 11.30
N LEU A 124 -9.32 -7.73 11.70
CA LEU A 124 -9.13 -9.02 10.99
C LEU A 124 -8.91 -8.87 9.48
N ALA A 125 -8.10 -7.87 9.09
CA ALA A 125 -7.96 -7.47 7.70
C ALA A 125 -6.51 -7.39 7.24
N VAL A 126 -6.32 -7.56 5.94
CA VAL A 126 -5.07 -7.35 5.23
C VAL A 126 -5.25 -6.22 4.22
N VAL A 127 -4.35 -5.25 4.27
CA VAL A 127 -4.29 -4.11 3.37
C VAL A 127 -2.97 -4.14 2.61
N TRP A 128 -3.03 -3.97 1.29
CA TRP A 128 -1.87 -3.75 0.44
C TRP A 128 -1.91 -2.33 -0.13
N LEU A 129 -0.79 -1.62 0.02
CA LEU A 129 -0.60 -0.27 -0.44
C LEU A 129 0.54 -0.25 -1.47
N ALA A 130 0.30 0.24 -2.67
CA ALA A 130 1.33 0.38 -3.69
C ALA A 130 1.78 1.84 -3.80
N HIS A 131 3.09 2.07 -3.87
CA HIS A 131 3.63 3.42 -4.08
C HIS A 131 3.19 3.96 -5.44
N GLU A 132 2.57 5.13 -5.45
CA GLU A 132 2.38 5.88 -6.68
C GLU A 132 3.57 6.81 -6.85
N PRO A 133 4.40 6.61 -7.89
CA PRO A 133 5.38 7.63 -8.22
C PRO A 133 4.62 8.92 -8.51
N ASP A 134 5.10 10.03 -7.93
CA ASP A 134 4.59 11.35 -8.28
C ASP A 134 4.56 11.44 -9.81
N ALA A 135 3.41 11.85 -10.36
CA ALA A 135 3.34 12.13 -11.79
C ALA A 135 4.46 13.11 -12.10
N ASP A 136 5.43 12.68 -12.91
CA ASP A 136 6.56 13.51 -13.29
C ASP A 136 5.99 14.85 -13.81
N PRO A 137 6.31 16.00 -13.18
CA PRO A 137 5.81 17.29 -13.66
C PRO A 137 6.25 17.58 -15.10
N ALA A 138 7.21 16.83 -15.65
CA ALA A 138 7.62 16.92 -17.05
C ALA A 138 6.62 16.29 -18.06
N VAL A 139 5.60 15.55 -17.60
CA VAL A 139 4.51 15.03 -18.45
C VAL A 139 3.24 15.89 -18.32
N ALA A 140 3.36 17.12 -17.80
CA ALA A 140 2.37 18.16 -17.99
C ALA A 140 2.66 18.90 -19.31
N ASP A 141 2.06 18.39 -20.40
CA ASP A 141 1.74 19.04 -21.68
C ASP A 141 2.68 20.18 -22.19
N PRO A 142 3.52 19.95 -23.23
CA PRO A 142 4.17 21.00 -23.99
C PRO A 142 3.14 21.67 -24.94
N GLY A 143 2.14 22.35 -24.38
CA GLY A 143 0.94 22.73 -25.11
C GLY A 143 0.27 24.04 -24.67
N SER A 144 0.99 24.98 -24.08
CA SER A 144 0.49 26.37 -23.99
C SER A 144 1.63 27.37 -24.14
N SER A 145 2.14 27.48 -25.37
CA SER A 145 2.83 28.69 -25.79
C SER A 145 1.79 29.81 -25.89
N ALA A 146 1.98 30.81 -25.05
CA ALA A 146 1.41 32.14 -25.21
C ALA A 146 1.56 32.64 -26.66
N ALA A 147 0.52 33.28 -27.17
CA ALA A 147 0.63 34.24 -28.27
C ALA A 147 0.38 35.64 -27.67
N PRO A 148 1.27 36.62 -27.86
CA PRO A 148 0.98 38.02 -27.55
C PRO A 148 0.32 38.71 -28.75
N GLY A 149 -0.71 39.50 -28.46
CA GLY A 149 -1.01 40.77 -29.12
C GLY A 149 -1.29 40.79 -30.63
N SER A 150 -2.52 41.17 -30.98
CA SER A 150 -2.82 42.19 -32.00
C SER A 150 -4.15 42.85 -31.63
#